data_AF-A0A917PF08-F1
#
_entry.id   AF-A0A917PF08-F1
#
_cell.length_a   1.000
_cell.length_b   1.000
_cell.length_c   1.000
_cell.angle_alpha   90.00
_cell.angle_beta   90.00
_cell.angle_gamma   90.00
#
_symmetry.space_group_name_H-M   'P 1'
#
loop_
_entity.id
_entity.type
_entity.pdbx_description
1 polymer ?
#
loop_
_entity_poly.entity_id
_entity_poly.type
_entity_poly.pdbx_seq_one_letter_code
_entity_poly.pdbx_strand_id
1 'polypeptide(L)'
;MTDARSRPARPGGLRVLGLMLALLPLCTACAPTQASAPAGTFLPLAQDLARICDGNARVTVSGELLWDAPDGPETQAAPYLVACRSFTLGNDGRTVHVQDDTLALALTHFDPDAHFMTYYADLQVRFPQPGVLSADPTDSVPDALQEQVRAVRVTVTRDGLPDHALLQGGAVTPLRYDPGVPLTVTVAGEAVPWPVVRVQAQRGLIEAPLR
;
A
#
# COMPACT_ATOMS: atom_id res chain seq x y z
N MET A 1 -65.55 -13.29 -18.52
CA MET A 1 -64.92 -14.61 -18.64
C MET A 1 -64.40 -14.99 -17.27
N THR A 2 -65.20 -15.69 -16.46
CA THR A 2 -65.09 -17.14 -16.16
C THR A 2 -63.71 -17.49 -15.60
N ASP A 3 -63.53 -18.10 -14.43
CA ASP A 3 -64.42 -18.97 -13.68
C ASP A 3 -63.97 -19.07 -12.21
N ALA A 4 -64.90 -19.40 -11.34
CA ALA A 4 -64.72 -19.71 -9.93
C ALA A 4 -64.59 -21.23 -9.72
N ARG A 5 -63.93 -21.67 -8.65
CA ARG A 5 -64.26 -22.88 -7.83
C ARG A 5 -63.21 -23.02 -6.72
N SER A 6 -63.55 -22.79 -5.45
CA SER A 6 -64.20 -23.71 -4.48
C SER A 6 -63.34 -24.92 -4.04
N ARG A 7 -62.81 -24.84 -2.80
CA ARG A 7 -62.83 -25.77 -1.62
C ARG A 7 -62.99 -27.29 -1.88
N PRO A 8 -62.44 -28.22 -1.05
CA PRO A 8 -62.57 -28.20 0.43
C PRO A 8 -61.41 -28.83 1.25
N ALA A 9 -61.65 -28.94 2.56
CA ALA A 9 -60.77 -29.38 3.64
C ALA A 9 -60.98 -30.85 4.07
N ARG A 10 -60.06 -31.30 4.97
CA ARG A 10 -60.06 -32.47 5.90
C ARG A 10 -59.57 -33.83 5.35
N PRO A 11 -59.26 -34.82 6.22
CA PRO A 11 -58.41 -34.81 7.42
C PRO A 11 -57.49 -36.07 7.50
N GLY A 12 -56.65 -36.17 8.53
CA GLY A 12 -56.32 -37.47 9.14
C GLY A 12 -54.93 -38.07 8.88
N GLY A 13 -54.13 -38.05 9.95
CA GLY A 13 -53.31 -39.16 10.48
C GLY A 13 -52.34 -39.91 9.57
N LEU A 14 -51.06 -39.93 9.95
CA LEU A 14 -50.38 -41.18 10.33
C LEU A 14 -49.09 -40.90 11.09
N ARG A 15 -48.84 -41.72 12.12
CA ARG A 15 -47.61 -41.81 12.92
C ARG A 15 -46.45 -42.29 12.06
N VAL A 16 -45.26 -41.72 12.22
CA VAL A 16 -44.00 -42.48 12.14
C VAL A 16 -43.06 -42.04 13.25
N LEU A 17 -42.57 -43.06 13.94
CA LEU A 17 -41.65 -43.09 15.05
C LEU A 17 -40.21 -42.94 14.53
N GLY A 18 -39.37 -42.22 15.28
CA GLY A 18 -37.93 -42.49 15.32
C GLY A 18 -37.06 -41.70 14.33
N LEU A 19 -36.33 -40.71 14.85
CA LEU A 19 -34.87 -40.71 14.74
C LEU A 19 -34.29 -39.75 15.79
N MET A 20 -33.53 -40.32 16.72
CA MET A 20 -32.52 -39.59 17.48
C MET A 20 -31.53 -38.96 16.50
N LEU A 21 -31.46 -37.64 16.45
CA LEU A 21 -30.26 -36.94 15.99
C LEU A 21 -30.01 -35.76 16.95
N ALA A 22 -28.97 -35.91 17.75
CA ALA A 22 -28.46 -34.85 18.61
C ALA A 22 -27.94 -33.69 17.73
N LEU A 23 -28.63 -32.55 17.78
CA LEU A 23 -28.18 -31.29 17.23
C LEU A 23 -27.29 -30.59 18.27
N LEU A 24 -25.98 -30.70 18.11
CA LEU A 24 -25.00 -29.83 18.77
C LEU A 24 -24.85 -28.53 17.94
N PRO A 25 -25.04 -27.34 18.54
CA PRO A 25 -24.88 -26.08 17.83
C PRO A 25 -23.41 -25.62 17.81
N LEU A 26 -22.95 -25.33 16.59
CA LEU A 26 -22.19 -24.13 16.20
C LEU A 26 -21.13 -23.61 17.19
N CYS A 27 -19.87 -23.97 16.94
CA CYS A 27 -18.72 -23.09 17.21
C CYS A 27 -17.74 -23.19 16.03
N THR A 28 -18.15 -22.69 14.87
CA THR A 28 -17.20 -22.34 13.80
C THR A 28 -16.49 -21.06 14.23
N ALA A 29 -15.40 -21.22 14.98
CA ALA A 29 -14.44 -20.17 15.19
C ALA A 29 -13.87 -19.76 13.83
N CYS A 30 -14.28 -18.59 13.33
CA CYS A 30 -13.49 -17.85 12.37
C CYS A 30 -12.24 -17.38 13.11
N ALA A 31 -11.19 -18.20 13.11
CA ALA A 31 -9.86 -17.70 13.44
C ALA A 31 -9.48 -16.69 12.35
N PRO A 32 -8.97 -15.50 12.70
CA PRO A 32 -8.41 -14.60 11.70
C PRO A 32 -7.27 -15.34 11.02
N THR A 33 -7.33 -15.42 9.69
CA THR A 33 -6.25 -15.94 8.86
C THR A 33 -5.03 -15.06 9.11
N GLN A 34 -4.14 -15.49 10.01
CA GLN A 34 -2.81 -14.91 10.11
C GLN A 34 -2.14 -15.18 8.78
N ALA A 35 -1.89 -14.12 8.01
CA ALA A 35 -1.03 -14.22 6.84
C ALA A 35 0.35 -14.68 7.34
N SER A 36 0.66 -15.95 7.10
CA SER A 36 1.96 -16.51 7.46
C SER A 36 3.03 -15.76 6.69
N ALA A 37 3.94 -15.09 7.40
CA ALA A 37 5.11 -14.50 6.77
C ALA A 37 5.91 -15.59 6.04
N PRO A 38 6.53 -15.30 4.88
CA PRO A 38 7.35 -16.27 4.17
C PRO A 38 8.49 -16.77 5.07
N ALA A 39 8.86 -18.05 4.90
CA ALA A 39 9.95 -18.65 5.67
C ALA A 39 11.23 -17.81 5.52
N GLY A 40 11.86 -17.44 6.64
CA GLY A 40 13.07 -16.59 6.66
C GLY A 40 12.81 -15.09 6.83
N THR A 41 11.56 -14.65 7.00
CA THR A 41 11.25 -13.25 7.34
C THR A 41 11.84 -12.89 8.70
N PHE A 42 12.64 -11.83 8.74
CA PHE A 42 13.07 -11.20 9.98
C PHE A 42 11.85 -10.64 10.72
N LEU A 43 11.60 -11.22 11.88
CA LEU A 43 10.60 -10.76 12.85
C LEU A 43 11.38 -10.40 14.12
N PRO A 44 11.55 -9.11 14.43
CA PRO A 44 12.33 -8.71 15.58
C PRO A 44 11.74 -9.29 16.86
N LEU A 45 12.60 -9.76 17.76
CA LEU A 45 12.18 -10.12 19.12
C LEU A 45 11.73 -8.85 19.86
N ALA A 46 10.98 -8.99 20.95
CA ALA A 46 10.36 -7.85 21.63
C ALA A 46 11.33 -6.72 22.00
N GLN A 47 12.58 -7.05 22.37
CA GLN A 47 13.61 -6.05 22.69
C GLN A 47 14.12 -5.32 21.44
N ASP A 48 14.33 -6.04 20.34
CA ASP A 48 14.75 -5.46 19.06
C ASP A 48 13.64 -4.61 18.46
N LEU A 49 12.38 -5.06 18.59
CA LEU A 49 11.21 -4.32 18.13
C LEU A 49 11.09 -2.98 18.85
N ALA A 50 11.26 -2.94 20.17
CA ALA A 50 11.25 -1.68 20.92
C ALA A 50 12.34 -0.72 20.42
N ARG A 51 13.57 -1.24 20.22
CA ARG A 51 14.69 -0.44 19.69
C ARG A 51 14.40 0.10 18.29
N ILE A 52 13.85 -0.71 17.39
CA ILE A 52 13.49 -0.29 16.03
C ILE A 52 12.36 0.75 16.07
N CYS A 53 11.32 0.54 16.88
CA CYS A 53 10.19 1.46 16.99
C CYS A 53 10.57 2.83 17.58
N ASP A 54 11.54 2.87 18.51
CA ASP A 54 12.05 4.11 19.09
C ASP A 54 13.17 4.74 18.24
N GLY A 55 13.85 3.94 17.42
CA GLY A 55 15.03 4.30 16.63
C GLY A 55 14.72 4.89 15.25
N ASN A 56 13.57 5.54 15.05
CA ASN A 56 13.25 6.25 13.79
C ASN A 56 13.40 5.37 12.53
N ALA A 57 12.77 4.19 12.56
CA ALA A 57 12.87 3.20 11.50
C ALA A 57 12.48 3.75 10.12
N ARG A 58 13.28 3.43 9.10
CA ARG A 58 13.17 3.88 7.71
C ARG A 58 13.43 2.77 6.72
N VAL A 59 13.08 3.02 5.47
CA VAL A 59 13.38 2.17 4.31
C VAL A 59 14.37 2.89 3.40
N THR A 60 15.49 2.24 3.10
CA THR A 60 16.54 2.76 2.22
C THR A 60 16.16 2.66 0.73
N VAL A 61 16.98 3.21 -0.17
CA VAL A 61 16.81 3.09 -1.64
C VAL A 61 16.76 1.62 -2.13
N SER A 62 17.47 0.72 -1.45
CA SER A 62 17.52 -0.72 -1.74
C SER A 62 16.35 -1.50 -1.12
N GLY A 63 15.48 -0.82 -0.36
CA GLY A 63 14.39 -1.45 0.39
C GLY A 63 14.83 -2.11 1.69
N GLU A 64 16.02 -1.82 2.21
CA GLU A 64 16.47 -2.34 3.51
C GLU A 64 15.82 -1.55 4.64
N LEU A 65 15.56 -2.22 5.76
CA LEU A 65 15.18 -1.55 6.99
C LEU A 65 16.42 -0.88 7.58
N LEU A 66 16.31 0.38 7.97
CA LEU A 66 17.32 1.18 8.64
C LEU A 66 16.73 1.74 9.94
N TRP A 67 17.47 1.73 11.04
CA TRP A 67 17.09 2.44 12.26
C TRP A 67 18.30 2.95 13.02
N ASP A 68 18.11 4.03 13.77
CA ASP A 68 19.09 4.65 14.64
C ASP A 68 19.18 3.84 15.95
N ALA A 69 20.22 3.00 16.10
CA ALA A 69 20.50 2.30 17.34
C ALA A 69 21.47 3.10 18.23
N PRO A 70 21.57 2.78 19.53
CA PRO A 70 22.46 3.52 20.46
C PRO A 70 23.93 3.56 20.04
N ASP A 71 24.40 2.50 19.37
CA ASP A 71 25.80 2.34 18.94
C ASP A 71 26.02 2.74 17.47
N GLY A 72 24.99 3.27 16.79
CA GLY A 72 25.03 3.69 15.39
C GLY A 72 23.84 3.17 14.57
N PRO A 73 23.73 3.57 13.30
CA PRO A 73 22.68 3.06 12.42
C PRO A 73 22.87 1.56 12.18
N GLU A 74 21.78 0.80 12.33
CA GLU A 74 21.72 -0.62 12.01
C GLU A 74 20.82 -0.84 10.79
N THR A 75 21.13 -1.87 10.00
CA THR A 75 20.34 -2.24 8.82
C THR A 75 19.94 -3.70 8.82
N GLN A 76 18.80 -3.98 8.20
CA GLN A 76 18.28 -5.33 7.99
C GLN A 76 17.77 -5.47 6.56
N ALA A 77 18.40 -6.37 5.81
CA ALA A 77 17.95 -6.72 4.47
C ALA A 77 16.63 -7.50 4.50
N ALA A 78 15.93 -7.48 3.36
CA ALA A 78 14.72 -8.28 3.16
C ALA A 78 15.01 -9.79 3.30
N PRO A 79 14.00 -10.61 3.65
CA PRO A 79 12.65 -10.20 4.04
C PRO A 79 12.56 -9.76 5.51
N TYR A 80 11.76 -8.73 5.80
CA TYR A 80 11.46 -8.28 7.16
C TYR A 80 10.02 -7.82 7.32
N LEU A 81 9.51 -7.88 8.55
CA LEU A 81 8.27 -7.26 8.95
C LEU A 81 8.39 -6.69 10.37
N VAL A 82 8.20 -5.38 10.49
CA VAL A 82 8.23 -4.62 11.74
C VAL A 82 6.87 -3.98 11.93
N ALA A 83 6.18 -4.34 13.01
CA ALA A 83 4.90 -3.76 13.38
C ALA A 83 5.05 -3.00 14.70
N CYS A 84 5.17 -1.69 14.59
CA CYS A 84 5.13 -0.77 15.72
C CYS A 84 3.68 -0.36 16.02
N ARG A 85 3.47 0.39 17.09
CA ARG A 85 2.12 0.80 17.49
C ARG A 85 1.44 1.69 16.44
N SER A 86 2.19 2.62 15.84
CA SER A 86 1.67 3.62 14.89
C SER A 86 1.97 3.28 13.43
N PHE A 87 2.96 2.44 13.16
CA PHE A 87 3.39 2.14 11.80
C PHE A 87 3.76 0.67 11.60
N THR A 88 3.76 0.25 10.35
CA THR A 88 4.24 -1.07 9.91
C THR A 88 5.17 -0.88 8.71
N LEU A 89 6.37 -1.44 8.79
CA LEU A 89 7.33 -1.52 7.68
C LEU A 89 7.55 -2.97 7.33
N GLY A 90 7.51 -3.31 6.05
CA GLY A 90 7.77 -4.65 5.58
C GLY A 90 8.45 -4.66 4.23
N ASN A 91 9.22 -5.71 3.98
CA ASN A 91 9.74 -6.04 2.67
C ASN A 91 9.74 -7.55 2.52
N ASP A 92 9.03 -8.09 1.54
CA ASP A 92 8.96 -9.53 1.28
C ASP A 92 10.03 -10.04 0.31
N GLY A 93 10.99 -9.19 -0.05
CA GLY A 93 12.01 -9.41 -1.08
C GLY A 93 11.55 -9.01 -2.48
N ARG A 94 10.30 -8.57 -2.65
CA ARG A 94 9.74 -8.12 -3.93
C ARG A 94 9.04 -6.77 -3.83
N THR A 95 8.40 -6.51 -2.70
CA THR A 95 7.59 -5.31 -2.46
C THR A 95 7.90 -4.78 -1.08
N VAL A 96 8.21 -3.50 -1.02
CA VAL A 96 8.23 -2.73 0.22
C VAL A 96 6.80 -2.30 0.55
N HIS A 97 6.42 -2.46 1.81
CA HIS A 97 5.16 -2.00 2.38
C HIS A 97 5.46 -1.04 3.53
N VAL A 98 4.91 0.16 3.46
CA VAL A 98 4.99 1.16 4.51
C VAL A 98 3.58 1.61 4.85
N GLN A 99 3.18 1.47 6.10
CA GLN A 99 1.89 1.91 6.58
C GLN A 99 2.04 2.74 7.85
N ASP A 100 1.35 3.87 7.92
CA ASP A 100 1.20 4.71 9.12
C ASP A 100 -0.24 5.24 9.19
N ASP A 101 -0.59 5.98 10.25
CA ASP A 101 -1.89 6.60 10.47
C ASP A 101 -2.30 7.56 9.33
N THR A 102 -1.32 8.20 8.68
CA THR A 102 -1.57 9.08 7.53
C THR A 102 -0.53 8.87 6.44
N LEU A 103 -0.89 9.22 5.20
CA LEU A 103 0.06 9.19 4.09
C LEU A 103 1.29 10.08 4.35
N ALA A 104 1.09 11.25 4.99
CA ALA A 104 2.19 12.16 5.29
C ALA A 104 3.21 11.51 6.24
N LEU A 105 2.75 10.79 7.27
CA LEU A 105 3.62 10.05 8.19
C LEU A 105 4.29 8.86 7.53
N ALA A 106 3.55 8.10 6.72
CA ALA A 106 4.10 6.98 5.96
C ALA A 106 5.26 7.41 5.04
N LEU A 107 5.17 8.58 4.40
CA LEU A 107 6.25 9.14 3.58
C LEU A 107 7.53 9.45 4.38
N THR A 108 7.44 9.69 5.69
CA THR A 108 8.62 9.95 6.53
C THR A 108 9.45 8.71 6.84
N HIS A 109 8.90 7.52 6.60
CA HIS A 109 9.59 6.24 6.76
C HIS A 109 10.44 5.84 5.54
N PHE A 110 10.55 6.70 4.53
CA PHE A 110 11.59 6.53 3.50
C PHE A 110 12.80 7.35 3.90
N ASP A 111 13.97 6.74 3.81
CA ASP A 111 15.22 7.45 4.02
C ASP A 111 15.33 8.63 3.04
N PRO A 112 15.88 9.80 3.43
CA PRO A 112 16.05 10.92 2.51
C PRO A 112 16.84 10.57 1.25
N ASP A 113 17.80 9.64 1.35
CA ASP A 113 18.61 9.16 0.23
C ASP A 113 17.92 8.02 -0.53
N ALA A 114 16.72 7.59 -0.11
CA ALA A 114 15.92 6.62 -0.85
C ALA A 114 15.47 7.14 -2.22
N HIS A 115 15.59 8.45 -2.46
CA HIS A 115 15.12 9.14 -3.67
C HIS A 115 13.68 8.71 -4.01
N PHE A 116 12.85 8.57 -2.98
CA PHE A 116 11.52 8.02 -3.10
C PHE A 116 10.66 8.90 -4.02
N MET A 117 10.10 8.29 -5.08
CA MET A 117 9.34 8.98 -6.12
C MET A 117 10.10 10.14 -6.82
N THR A 118 11.43 10.14 -6.75
CA THR A 118 12.29 10.99 -7.57
C THR A 118 12.23 10.52 -9.02
N TYR A 119 12.05 11.46 -9.95
CA TYR A 119 11.98 11.15 -11.39
C TYR A 119 13.12 11.78 -12.19
N TYR A 120 13.82 12.77 -11.65
CA TYR A 120 15.01 13.37 -12.27
C TYR A 120 15.82 14.17 -11.24
N ALA A 121 17.08 13.80 -11.01
CA ALA A 121 17.96 14.46 -10.02
C ALA A 121 17.29 14.60 -8.63
N ASP A 122 16.92 15.81 -8.22
CA ASP A 122 16.21 16.12 -6.97
C ASP A 122 14.70 16.36 -7.16
N LEU A 123 14.20 16.27 -8.39
CA LEU A 123 12.80 16.46 -8.72
C LEU A 123 11.98 15.21 -8.41
N GLN A 124 10.89 15.39 -7.69
CA GLN A 124 10.09 14.30 -7.13
C GLN A 124 8.58 14.51 -7.30
N VAL A 125 7.84 13.42 -7.24
CA VAL A 125 6.38 13.45 -7.11
C VAL A 125 6.02 13.70 -5.65
N ARG A 126 5.12 14.66 -5.39
CA ARG A 126 4.74 15.12 -4.06
C ARG A 126 3.25 15.02 -3.79
N PHE A 127 2.92 14.85 -2.52
CA PHE A 127 1.58 14.98 -1.96
C PHE A 127 1.51 16.27 -1.12
N PRO A 128 1.42 17.46 -1.76
CA PRO A 128 1.54 18.74 -1.05
C PRO A 128 0.45 18.96 -0.01
N GLN A 129 -0.72 18.33 -0.19
CA GLN A 129 -1.82 18.33 0.75
C GLN A 129 -2.73 17.13 0.47
N PRO A 130 -3.60 16.73 1.43
CA PRO A 130 -4.52 15.63 1.23
C PRO A 130 -5.35 15.78 -0.06
N GLY A 131 -5.40 14.72 -0.87
CA GLY A 131 -6.16 14.68 -2.13
C GLY A 131 -5.55 15.48 -3.28
N VAL A 132 -4.31 15.96 -3.15
CA VAL A 132 -3.56 16.59 -4.24
C VAL A 132 -2.25 15.86 -4.46
N LEU A 133 -1.96 15.56 -5.72
CA LEU A 133 -0.73 14.95 -6.20
C LEU A 133 -0.14 15.87 -7.27
N SER A 134 1.16 16.14 -7.21
CA SER A 134 1.88 16.97 -8.19
C SER A 134 3.28 16.43 -8.42
N ALA A 135 3.88 16.76 -9.56
CA ALA A 135 5.33 16.68 -9.74
C ALA A 135 5.96 18.03 -9.40
N ASP A 136 7.26 18.04 -9.10
CA ASP A 136 8.03 19.27 -9.00
C ASP A 136 8.09 20.00 -10.35
N PRO A 137 8.13 21.35 -10.35
CA PRO A 137 8.26 22.09 -11.58
C PRO A 137 9.65 21.85 -12.21
N THR A 138 9.72 21.88 -13.54
CA THR A 138 10.95 21.60 -14.30
C THR A 138 11.61 22.87 -14.83
N ASP A 139 11.16 24.04 -14.38
CA ASP A 139 11.64 25.36 -14.76
C ASP A 139 13.04 25.67 -14.17
N SER A 140 13.39 25.02 -13.06
CA SER A 140 14.72 25.09 -12.46
C SER A 140 15.78 24.26 -13.20
N VAL A 141 15.38 23.39 -14.14
CA VAL A 141 16.30 22.51 -14.86
C VAL A 141 17.06 23.31 -15.91
N PRO A 142 18.41 23.26 -15.95
CA PRO A 142 19.20 23.94 -16.96
C PRO A 142 18.80 23.54 -18.40
N ASP A 143 18.83 24.49 -19.33
CA ASP A 143 18.45 24.28 -20.75
C ASP A 143 19.15 23.06 -21.38
N ALA A 144 20.43 22.85 -21.04
CA ALA A 144 21.21 21.72 -21.53
C ALA A 144 20.65 20.34 -21.14
N LEU A 145 19.81 20.28 -20.11
CA LEU A 145 19.22 19.06 -19.55
C LEU A 145 17.71 18.93 -19.83
N GLN A 146 17.10 19.95 -20.46
CA GLN A 146 15.65 19.98 -20.71
C GLN A 146 15.16 18.81 -21.56
N GLU A 147 15.93 18.37 -22.56
CA GLU A 147 15.55 17.22 -23.38
C GLU A 147 15.50 15.92 -22.56
N GLN A 148 16.35 15.76 -21.56
CA GLN A 148 16.33 14.58 -20.68
C GLN A 148 15.06 14.58 -19.82
N VAL A 149 14.70 15.72 -19.25
CA VAL A 149 13.48 15.85 -18.44
C VAL A 149 12.22 15.71 -19.28
N ARG A 150 12.21 16.20 -20.52
CA ARG A 150 11.11 16.01 -21.46
C ARG A 150 10.85 14.55 -21.81
N ALA A 151 11.88 13.71 -21.74
CA ALA A 151 11.75 12.27 -21.95
C ALA A 151 11.14 11.54 -20.75
N VAL A 152 11.19 12.12 -19.55
CA VAL A 152 10.56 11.55 -18.36
C VAL A 152 9.04 11.68 -18.46
N ARG A 153 8.34 10.61 -18.06
CA ARG A 153 6.89 10.61 -17.92
C ARG A 153 6.49 10.10 -16.56
N VAL A 154 5.60 10.84 -15.88
CA VAL A 154 4.94 10.39 -14.66
C VAL A 154 3.46 10.25 -14.95
N THR A 155 2.94 9.03 -14.79
CA THR A 155 1.53 8.70 -15.00
C THR A 155 0.91 8.24 -13.70
N VAL A 156 -0.33 8.66 -13.46
CA VAL A 156 -1.14 8.20 -12.33
C VAL A 156 -2.31 7.41 -12.87
N THR A 157 -2.45 6.16 -12.43
CA THR A 157 -3.58 5.29 -12.77
C THR A 157 -4.46 5.07 -11.55
N ARG A 158 -5.77 4.98 -11.79
CA ARG A 158 -6.81 4.77 -10.78
C ARG A 158 -7.87 3.86 -11.39
N ASP A 159 -8.38 2.94 -10.59
CA ASP A 159 -9.35 1.96 -11.07
C ASP A 159 -10.59 2.63 -11.67
N GLY A 160 -10.94 2.23 -12.88
CA GLY A 160 -12.12 2.72 -13.60
C GLY A 160 -12.01 4.16 -14.13
N LEU A 161 -10.84 4.81 -14.03
CA LEU A 161 -10.58 6.14 -14.56
C LEU A 161 -9.49 6.11 -15.64
N PRO A 162 -9.52 7.05 -16.61
CA PRO A 162 -8.41 7.21 -17.55
C PRO A 162 -7.11 7.55 -16.82
N ASP A 163 -6.00 7.08 -17.39
CA ASP A 163 -4.65 7.45 -16.96
C ASP A 163 -4.46 8.97 -17.01
N HIS A 164 -3.86 9.51 -15.96
CA HIS A 164 -3.56 10.93 -15.84
C HIS A 164 -2.06 11.16 -15.98
N ALA A 165 -1.64 11.96 -16.96
CA ALA A 165 -0.25 12.39 -17.07
C ALA A 165 0.03 13.51 -16.05
N LEU A 166 0.77 13.18 -14.98
CA LEU A 166 1.19 14.14 -13.96
C LEU A 166 2.36 15.00 -14.47
N LEU A 167 3.28 14.37 -15.21
CA LEU A 167 4.38 15.01 -15.92
C LEU A 167 4.50 14.39 -17.32
N GLN A 168 4.49 15.23 -18.35
CA GLN A 168 4.76 14.80 -19.73
C GLN A 168 5.39 15.93 -20.54
N GLY A 169 6.52 15.65 -21.20
CA GLY A 169 7.20 16.66 -22.03
C GLY A 169 7.65 17.89 -21.24
N GLY A 170 7.98 17.73 -19.95
CA GLY A 170 8.33 18.84 -19.05
C GLY A 170 7.12 19.60 -18.47
N ALA A 171 5.90 19.36 -18.94
CA ALA A 171 4.72 20.01 -18.40
C ALA A 171 4.16 19.24 -17.19
N VAL A 172 3.98 19.93 -16.07
CA VAL A 172 3.35 19.40 -14.85
C VAL A 172 1.86 19.72 -14.86
N THR A 173 1.03 18.70 -14.67
CA THR A 173 -0.43 18.85 -14.54
C THR A 173 -0.88 18.22 -13.21
N PRO A 174 -1.01 19.01 -12.12
CA PRO A 174 -1.41 18.50 -10.83
C PRO A 174 -2.75 17.76 -10.88
N LEU A 175 -2.87 16.70 -10.08
CA LEU A 175 -4.06 15.88 -9.98
C LEU A 175 -4.76 16.11 -8.64
N ARG A 176 -6.06 16.40 -8.69
CA ARG A 176 -6.95 16.21 -7.55
C ARG A 176 -7.50 14.79 -7.56
N TYR A 177 -7.42 14.10 -6.44
CA TYR A 177 -7.86 12.72 -6.29
C TYR A 177 -8.64 12.54 -4.99
N ASP A 178 -9.49 11.52 -4.96
CA ASP A 178 -10.17 11.08 -3.75
C ASP A 178 -9.20 10.21 -2.92
N PRO A 179 -8.85 10.59 -1.68
CA PRO A 179 -7.96 9.79 -0.82
C PRO A 179 -8.45 8.38 -0.54
N GLY A 180 -9.76 8.11 -0.67
CA GLY A 180 -10.35 6.78 -0.50
C GLY A 180 -10.15 5.83 -1.68
N VAL A 181 -9.70 6.34 -2.83
CA VAL A 181 -9.43 5.55 -4.03
C VAL A 181 -7.92 5.27 -4.13
N PRO A 182 -7.48 4.00 -4.16
CA PRO A 182 -6.10 3.67 -4.43
C PRO A 182 -5.61 4.24 -5.76
N LEU A 183 -4.37 4.68 -5.80
CA LEU A 183 -3.71 5.12 -7.02
C LEU A 183 -2.38 4.40 -7.21
N THR A 184 -1.96 4.26 -8.46
CA THR A 184 -0.60 3.83 -8.81
C THR A 184 0.09 4.98 -9.54
N VAL A 185 1.25 5.39 -9.03
CA VAL A 185 2.15 6.33 -9.71
C VAL A 185 3.21 5.52 -10.43
N THR A 186 3.34 5.72 -11.72
CA THR A 186 4.36 5.10 -12.56
C THR A 186 5.29 6.18 -13.10
N VAL A 187 6.58 6.04 -12.83
CA VAL A 187 7.63 6.89 -13.36
C VAL A 187 8.38 6.14 -14.45
N ALA A 188 8.21 6.58 -15.69
CA ALA A 188 8.99 6.12 -16.82
C ALA A 188 10.18 7.06 -17.03
N GLY A 189 11.36 6.59 -16.61
CA GLY A 189 12.63 7.28 -16.69
C GLY A 189 13.79 6.33 -16.40
N GLU A 190 15.00 6.76 -16.75
CA GLU A 190 16.22 5.99 -16.50
C GLU A 190 16.57 6.02 -15.00
N ALA A 191 17.09 4.90 -14.48
CA ALA A 191 17.62 4.78 -13.12
C ALA A 191 16.70 5.18 -11.95
N VAL A 192 15.38 5.22 -12.13
CA VAL A 192 14.42 5.48 -11.04
C VAL A 192 14.38 4.29 -10.08
N PRO A 193 14.69 4.46 -8.77
CA PRO A 193 14.71 3.35 -7.81
C PRO A 193 13.32 2.74 -7.60
N TRP A 194 12.29 3.59 -7.58
CA TRP A 194 10.89 3.23 -7.32
C TRP A 194 10.01 3.58 -8.53
N PRO A 195 10.06 2.80 -9.62
CA PRO A 195 9.39 3.16 -10.88
C PRO A 195 7.87 3.02 -10.81
N VAL A 196 7.37 2.24 -9.85
CA VAL A 196 5.94 2.00 -9.64
C VAL A 196 5.69 2.09 -8.14
N VAL A 197 4.77 2.93 -7.73
CA VAL A 197 4.37 3.11 -6.33
C VAL A 197 2.85 3.08 -6.26
N ARG A 198 2.31 2.20 -5.43
CA ARG A 198 0.88 2.15 -5.11
C ARG A 198 0.65 2.89 -3.81
N VAL A 199 -0.40 3.70 -3.77
CA VAL A 199 -0.73 4.54 -2.63
C VAL A 199 -2.21 4.38 -2.30
N GLN A 200 -2.50 4.07 -1.04
CA GLN A 200 -3.84 4.12 -0.46
C GLN A 200 -3.85 5.21 0.62
N ALA A 201 -4.08 6.45 0.17
CA ALA A 201 -3.85 7.64 1.00
C ALA A 201 -4.69 7.66 2.29
N GLN A 202 -5.95 7.23 2.24
CA GLN A 202 -6.82 7.13 3.41
C GLN A 202 -6.31 6.15 4.47
N ARG A 203 -5.50 5.16 4.08
CA ARG A 203 -4.95 4.13 4.98
C ARG A 203 -3.49 4.40 5.38
N GLY A 204 -2.91 5.50 4.88
CA GLY A 204 -1.49 5.78 5.01
C GLY A 204 -0.60 4.66 4.48
N LEU A 205 -1.06 3.90 3.48
CA LEU A 205 -0.34 2.74 2.94
C LEU A 205 0.35 3.08 1.63
N ILE A 206 1.62 2.72 1.54
CA ILE A 206 2.47 2.79 0.36
C ILE A 206 3.01 1.39 0.07
N GLU A 207 2.93 0.96 -1.18
CA GLU A 207 3.54 -0.27 -1.65
C GLU A 207 4.41 0.03 -2.87
N ALA A 208 5.66 -0.41 -2.84
CA ALA A 208 6.61 -0.14 -3.90
C ALA A 208 7.34 -1.43 -4.29
N PRO A 209 7.07 -2.00 -5.48
CA PRO A 209 7.83 -3.12 -6.01
C PRO A 209 9.30 -2.76 -6.20
N LEU A 210 10.17 -3.67 -5.82
CA LEU A 210 11.60 -3.61 -6.06
C LEU A 210 11.91 -4.05 -7.50
N ARG A 211 12.98 -3.49 -8.07
CA ARG A 211 13.51 -3.86 -9.40
C ARG A 211 14.47 -5.04 -9.33
#